data_AF-A0A3D3C0B2-F1
#
_entry.id   AF-A0A3D3C0B2-F1
#
_cell.length_a   1.000
_cell.length_b   1.000
_cell.length_c   1.000
_cell.angle_alpha   90.00
_cell.angle_beta   90.00
_cell.angle_gamma   90.00
#
_symmetry.space_group_name_H-M   'P 1'
#
loop_
_entity.id
_entity.type
_entity.pdbx_description
1 polymer ?
#
loop_
_entity_poly.entity_id
_entity_poly.type
_entity_poly.pdbx_seq_one_letter_code
_entity_poly.pdbx_strand_id
1 'polypeptide(L)'
;AGRGTDIVLGGKWEVEADALENPTQEQIDQLKAEWEKRHKQVLAAGGLHIIGTERHESRRIDNQLRGRAGRQGDPGYSRFYLSMEDNLLRIFASEGVKNFMRKLGMEHGEAIEHGMVTRSIEKAQRKVEGRNFDIRKQLLEYDNVANDQRTIIYRQRNELMASDDISELLKEMRVEVVAQVVDDYIPPQSVPEQWDVAGLEESIKTEFNTSQPIQQWLDEDDHLYEDQLKAQLTDILEQEYENKAEAVGENMRLFEKQITLQILDGLWKDHLATMDHLRQGIFLRSYGGKNPRQEYKREAFALFTELLDHLQREAIKVLSHVKIRQEDPADAIERKRREEAARKKMNFQHQEVSALSDGAEAGAAAAQGQGAGQQGNPQQQSKQSPFVRDVPKVGRNDPCPCGSGKKYKQCHGKIA
;
A
#
# COMPACT_ATOMS: atom_id res chain seq x y z
N ALA A 1 -3.92 -25.71 13.13
CA ALA A 1 -4.81 -25.92 11.97
C ALA A 1 -6.11 -26.60 12.41
N GLY A 2 -7.29 -26.11 12.01
CA GLY A 2 -8.54 -26.37 12.76
C GLY A 2 -9.47 -27.51 12.31
N ARG A 3 -9.39 -27.98 11.06
CA ARG A 3 -10.12 -29.19 10.60
C ARG A 3 -9.16 -30.32 10.22
N GLY A 4 -8.12 -30.02 9.43
CA GLY A 4 -7.14 -31.01 8.94
C GLY A 4 -7.78 -32.09 8.07
N THR A 5 -6.98 -33.07 7.66
CA THR A 5 -7.46 -34.26 6.94
C THR A 5 -8.26 -35.16 7.86
N ASP A 6 -9.25 -35.88 7.30
CA ASP A 6 -10.00 -36.89 8.03
C ASP A 6 -9.17 -38.16 8.30
N ILE A 7 -9.33 -38.74 9.48
CA ILE A 7 -8.61 -39.93 9.94
C ILE A 7 -9.58 -41.11 9.86
N VAL A 8 -9.50 -41.87 8.78
CA VAL A 8 -10.34 -43.05 8.57
C VAL A 8 -9.76 -44.23 9.36
N LEU A 9 -10.60 -44.85 10.19
CA LEU A 9 -10.19 -46.00 11.02
C LEU A 9 -9.81 -47.19 10.12
N GLY A 10 -8.68 -47.83 10.41
CA GLY A 10 -8.11 -48.91 9.57
C GLY A 10 -7.22 -48.42 8.42
N GLY A 11 -7.17 -47.12 8.14
CA GLY A 11 -6.44 -46.52 7.01
C GLY A 11 -7.39 -46.00 5.92
N LYS A 12 -6.83 -45.46 4.83
CA LYS A 12 -7.56 -45.07 3.63
C LYS A 12 -7.15 -45.96 2.48
N TRP A 13 -7.99 -46.95 2.16
CA TRP A 13 -7.75 -47.87 1.05
C TRP A 13 -7.69 -47.13 -0.29
N GLU A 14 -8.32 -45.96 -0.41
CA GLU A 14 -8.24 -45.09 -1.59
C GLU A 14 -6.80 -44.63 -1.85
N VAL A 15 -6.07 -44.25 -0.79
CA VAL A 15 -4.66 -43.81 -0.90
C VAL A 15 -3.74 -44.99 -1.21
N GLU A 16 -4.10 -46.19 -0.76
CA GLU A 16 -3.38 -47.43 -1.08
C GLU A 16 -3.63 -47.87 -2.54
N ALA A 17 -4.82 -47.61 -3.08
CA ALA A 17 -5.17 -47.85 -4.48
C ALA A 17 -4.59 -46.80 -5.43
N ASP A 18 -4.60 -45.51 -5.07
CA ASP A 18 -4.00 -44.40 -5.84
C ASP A 18 -2.47 -44.55 -5.99
N ALA A 19 -1.83 -45.36 -5.13
CA ALA A 19 -0.41 -45.67 -5.19
C ALA A 19 -0.05 -46.81 -6.19
N LEU A 20 -1.05 -47.47 -6.79
CA LEU A 20 -0.87 -48.51 -7.80
C LEU A 20 -1.01 -47.93 -9.22
N GLU A 21 -0.16 -48.36 -10.15
CA GLU A 21 -0.30 -48.00 -11.56
C GLU A 21 -1.37 -48.88 -12.23
N ASN A 22 -2.48 -48.25 -12.67
CA ASN A 22 -3.62 -48.92 -13.33
C ASN A 22 -4.15 -50.16 -12.58
N PRO A 23 -4.60 -50.04 -11.32
CA PRO A 23 -5.06 -51.18 -10.53
C PRO A 23 -6.27 -51.87 -11.18
N THR A 24 -6.27 -53.19 -11.18
CA THR A 24 -7.43 -53.98 -11.63
C THR A 24 -8.55 -53.92 -10.58
N GLN A 25 -9.79 -54.17 -11.01
CA GLN A 25 -10.93 -54.21 -10.08
C GLN A 25 -10.72 -55.25 -8.96
N GLU A 26 -10.10 -56.39 -9.27
CA GLU A 26 -9.77 -57.43 -8.30
C GLU A 26 -8.78 -56.94 -7.22
N GLN A 27 -7.80 -56.11 -7.59
CA GLN A 27 -6.85 -55.51 -6.64
C GLN A 27 -7.54 -54.49 -5.72
N ILE A 28 -8.46 -53.69 -6.28
CA ILE A 28 -9.27 -52.72 -5.51
C ILE A 28 -10.16 -53.46 -4.51
N ASP A 29 -10.83 -54.53 -4.93
CA ASP A 29 -11.70 -55.33 -4.07
C ASP A 29 -10.92 -56.07 -2.97
N GLN A 30 -9.69 -56.53 -3.27
CA GLN A 30 -8.77 -57.08 -2.26
C GLN A 30 -8.37 -56.03 -1.22
N LEU A 31 -7.88 -54.85 -1.64
CA LEU A 31 -7.51 -53.75 -0.73
C LEU A 31 -8.70 -53.35 0.16
N LYS A 32 -9.90 -53.27 -0.41
CA LYS A 32 -11.12 -52.95 0.33
C LYS A 32 -11.50 -54.03 1.35
N ALA A 33 -11.35 -55.32 1.01
CA ALA A 33 -11.60 -56.43 1.94
C ALA A 33 -10.55 -56.50 3.07
N GLU A 34 -9.29 -56.14 2.80
CA GLU A 34 -8.24 -56.01 3.82
C GLU A 34 -8.45 -54.79 4.72
N TRP A 35 -8.86 -53.66 4.14
CA TRP A 35 -9.28 -52.48 4.88
C TRP A 35 -10.48 -52.78 5.79
N GLU A 36 -11.51 -53.51 5.32
CA GLU A 36 -12.68 -53.83 6.13
C GLU A 36 -12.30 -54.69 7.36
N LYS A 37 -11.33 -55.61 7.22
CA LYS A 37 -10.75 -56.37 8.35
C LYS A 37 -10.05 -55.43 9.34
N ARG A 38 -9.16 -54.55 8.86
CA ARG A 38 -8.46 -53.55 9.69
C ARG A 38 -9.44 -52.60 10.40
N HIS A 39 -10.44 -52.12 9.67
CA HIS A 39 -11.47 -51.22 10.17
C HIS A 39 -12.26 -51.88 11.32
N LYS A 40 -12.75 -53.11 11.13
CA LYS A 40 -13.43 -53.89 12.19
C LYS A 40 -12.54 -54.14 13.41
N GLN A 41 -11.25 -54.43 13.22
CA GLN A 41 -10.29 -54.56 14.32
C GLN A 41 -10.12 -53.25 15.11
N VAL A 42 -9.99 -52.11 14.42
CA VAL A 42 -9.85 -50.79 15.05
C VAL A 42 -11.14 -50.39 15.77
N LEU A 43 -12.32 -50.65 15.19
CA LEU A 43 -13.61 -50.45 15.86
C LEU A 43 -13.71 -51.28 17.15
N ALA A 44 -13.37 -52.57 17.09
CA ALA A 44 -13.38 -53.46 18.24
C ALA A 44 -12.36 -53.07 19.34
N ALA A 45 -11.23 -52.46 18.95
CA ALA A 45 -10.25 -51.88 19.87
C ALA A 45 -10.70 -50.53 20.49
N GLY A 46 -11.89 -50.03 20.15
CA GLY A 46 -12.43 -48.78 20.68
C GLY A 46 -12.14 -47.53 19.83
N GLY A 47 -11.65 -47.71 18.60
CA GLY A 47 -11.44 -46.63 17.63
C GLY A 47 -10.26 -45.72 17.95
N LEU A 48 -10.34 -44.47 17.51
CA LEU A 48 -9.23 -43.51 17.65
C LEU A 48 -9.14 -42.97 19.09
N HIS A 49 -7.97 -43.12 19.72
CA HIS A 49 -7.65 -42.48 20.99
C HIS A 49 -6.87 -41.18 20.77
N ILE A 50 -7.43 -40.05 21.18
CA ILE A 50 -6.81 -38.74 21.15
C ILE A 50 -6.15 -38.43 22.49
N ILE A 51 -4.83 -38.30 22.50
CA ILE A 51 -4.05 -37.85 23.66
C ILE A 51 -3.69 -36.37 23.47
N GLY A 52 -4.23 -35.51 24.32
CA GLY A 52 -3.71 -34.15 24.50
C GLY A 52 -2.61 -34.17 25.56
N THR A 53 -1.39 -33.79 25.19
CA THR A 53 -0.23 -33.74 26.12
C THR A 53 -0.27 -32.52 27.04
N GLU A 54 -0.91 -31.45 26.59
CA GLU A 54 -1.19 -30.21 27.31
C GLU A 54 -2.62 -29.73 26.95
N ARG A 55 -3.06 -28.63 27.56
CA ARG A 55 -4.23 -27.87 27.09
C ARG A 55 -3.83 -26.52 26.50
N HIS A 56 -4.47 -26.17 25.39
CA HIS A 56 -4.31 -24.85 24.80
C HIS A 56 -5.00 -23.79 25.67
N GLU A 57 -4.53 -22.54 25.60
CA GLU A 57 -5.25 -21.37 26.12
C GLU A 57 -6.70 -21.23 25.64
N SER A 58 -7.05 -21.82 24.48
CA SER A 58 -8.39 -21.77 23.92
C SER A 58 -8.99 -23.17 23.82
N ARG A 59 -10.13 -23.35 24.48
CA ARG A 59 -10.88 -24.60 24.48
C ARG A 59 -11.37 -24.98 23.09
N ARG A 60 -11.50 -24.01 22.18
CA ARG A 60 -11.84 -24.27 20.77
C ARG A 60 -10.81 -25.18 20.10
N ILE A 61 -9.52 -25.05 20.44
CA ILE A 61 -8.44 -25.86 19.85
C ILE A 61 -8.40 -27.26 20.50
N ASP A 62 -8.56 -27.36 21.82
CA ASP A 62 -8.78 -28.64 22.52
C ASP A 62 -9.96 -29.41 21.90
N ASN A 63 -11.08 -28.72 21.62
CA ASN A 63 -12.26 -29.31 20.98
C ASN A 63 -11.99 -29.75 19.53
N GLN A 64 -11.18 -29.02 18.77
CA GLN A 64 -10.77 -29.42 17.42
C GLN A 64 -9.89 -30.67 17.42
N LEU A 65 -9.00 -30.81 18.41
CA LEU A 65 -8.20 -32.01 18.61
C LEU A 65 -9.08 -33.20 19.02
N ARG A 66 -9.98 -33.01 20.00
CA ARG A 66 -10.94 -34.01 20.45
C ARG A 66 -11.86 -34.51 19.32
N GLY A 67 -12.41 -33.60 18.52
CA GLY A 67 -13.29 -33.92 17.38
C GLY A 67 -12.62 -34.56 16.16
N ARG A 68 -11.41 -35.11 16.33
CA ARG A 68 -10.77 -36.04 15.39
C ARG A 68 -11.21 -37.48 15.62
N ALA A 69 -11.52 -37.86 16.88
CA ALA A 69 -12.16 -39.12 17.21
C ALA A 69 -13.70 -38.97 17.21
N GLY A 70 -14.41 -40.10 17.13
CA GLY A 70 -15.87 -40.12 17.21
C GLY A 70 -16.60 -39.54 15.99
N ARG A 71 -15.99 -39.60 14.80
CA ARG A 71 -16.60 -39.09 13.56
C ARG A 71 -17.60 -40.11 13.00
N GLN A 72 -18.69 -39.62 12.41
CA GLN A 72 -19.78 -40.44 11.84
C GLN A 72 -20.38 -41.51 12.77
N GLY A 73 -20.21 -41.38 14.09
CA GLY A 73 -20.67 -42.37 15.07
C GLY A 73 -19.66 -43.47 15.41
N ASP A 74 -18.44 -43.41 14.86
CA ASP A 74 -17.34 -44.30 15.24
C ASP A 74 -17.07 -44.27 16.76
N PRO A 75 -16.63 -45.38 17.37
CA PRO A 75 -16.06 -45.35 18.71
C PRO A 75 -14.78 -44.51 18.73
N GLY A 76 -14.51 -43.90 19.87
CA GLY A 76 -13.29 -43.12 20.06
C GLY A 76 -13.23 -42.46 21.43
N TYR A 77 -12.00 -42.15 21.85
CA TYR A 77 -11.71 -41.62 23.18
C TYR A 77 -10.87 -40.36 23.06
N SER A 78 -10.99 -39.45 24.04
CA SER A 78 -10.11 -38.31 24.17
C SER A 78 -9.72 -38.09 25.62
N ARG A 79 -8.42 -38.04 25.91
CA ARG A 79 -7.89 -37.77 27.24
C ARG A 79 -6.83 -36.68 27.14
N PHE A 80 -6.93 -35.68 28.02
CA PHE A 80 -5.98 -34.58 28.12
C PHE A 80 -5.23 -34.72 29.43
N TYR A 81 -3.91 -34.80 29.33
CA TYR A 81 -2.99 -34.74 30.45
C TYR A 81 -2.53 -33.29 30.62
N LEU A 82 -2.15 -32.92 31.85
CA LEU A 82 -1.59 -31.62 32.18
C LEU A 82 -0.54 -31.80 33.28
N SER A 83 0.55 -31.05 33.21
CA SER A 83 1.50 -30.88 34.32
C SER A 83 1.29 -29.55 35.03
N MET A 84 1.68 -29.48 36.31
CA MET A 84 1.72 -28.22 37.07
C MET A 84 2.68 -27.18 36.48
N GLU A 85 3.60 -27.62 35.63
CA GLU A 85 4.61 -26.79 34.96
C GLU A 85 4.09 -26.22 33.62
N ASP A 86 2.98 -26.75 33.08
CA ASP A 86 2.36 -26.29 31.83
C ASP A 86 2.05 -24.80 31.88
N ASN A 87 2.22 -24.10 30.75
CA ASN A 87 2.00 -22.65 30.66
C ASN A 87 0.61 -22.21 31.17
N LEU A 88 -0.44 -22.99 30.89
CA LEU A 88 -1.80 -22.71 31.33
C LEU A 88 -1.93 -22.69 32.87
N LEU A 89 -1.37 -23.69 33.56
CA LEU A 89 -1.41 -23.76 35.03
C LEU A 89 -0.37 -22.84 35.67
N ARG A 90 0.80 -22.66 35.05
CA ARG A 90 1.84 -21.74 35.48
C ARG A 90 1.31 -20.31 35.62
N ILE A 91 0.61 -19.81 34.60
CA ILE A 91 0.13 -18.43 34.50
C ILE A 91 -1.22 -18.22 35.23
N PHE A 92 -2.14 -19.20 35.18
CA PHE A 92 -3.54 -18.97 35.60
C PHE A 92 -4.01 -19.78 36.83
N ALA A 93 -3.27 -20.79 37.31
CA ALA A 93 -3.60 -21.40 38.60
C ALA A 93 -3.11 -20.52 39.75
N SER A 94 -4.05 -20.09 40.61
CA SER A 94 -3.71 -19.35 41.83
C SER A 94 -2.86 -20.20 42.77
N GLU A 95 -2.08 -19.55 43.64
CA GLU A 95 -1.24 -20.26 44.61
C GLU A 95 -2.06 -21.20 45.51
N GLY A 96 -3.29 -20.83 45.87
CA GLY A 96 -4.21 -21.70 46.61
C GLY A 96 -4.52 -23.01 45.87
N VAL A 97 -4.70 -22.98 44.54
CA VAL A 97 -4.92 -24.19 43.73
C VAL A 97 -3.64 -25.02 43.64
N LYS A 98 -2.48 -24.37 43.41
CA LYS A 98 -1.18 -25.05 43.38
C LYS A 98 -0.86 -25.74 44.72
N ASN A 99 -1.13 -25.07 45.84
CA ASN A 99 -0.92 -25.60 47.19
C ASN A 99 -1.93 -26.69 47.57
N PHE A 100 -3.19 -26.59 47.13
CA PHE A 100 -4.18 -27.66 47.30
C PHE A 100 -3.78 -28.92 46.54
N MET A 101 -3.36 -28.81 45.29
CA MET A 101 -2.90 -29.94 44.47
C MET A 101 -1.63 -30.60 45.05
N ARG A 102 -0.67 -29.81 45.56
CA ARG A 102 0.50 -30.34 46.28
C ARG A 102 0.11 -31.09 47.57
N LYS A 103 -0.90 -30.62 48.30
CA LYS A 103 -1.40 -31.27 49.52
C LYS A 103 -2.22 -32.53 49.25
N LEU A 104 -2.75 -32.72 48.04
CA LEU A 104 -3.60 -33.86 47.70
C LEU A 104 -2.80 -35.17 47.51
N GLY A 105 -1.47 -35.11 47.53
CA GLY A 105 -0.59 -36.23 47.18
C GLY A 105 -0.37 -36.29 45.66
N MET A 106 0.89 -36.20 45.26
CA MET A 106 1.36 -36.67 43.96
C MET A 106 2.37 -37.76 44.24
N GLU A 107 1.87 -38.97 44.55
CA GLU A 107 2.76 -40.14 44.52
C GLU A 107 3.13 -40.42 43.06
N HIS A 108 4.40 -40.78 42.81
CA HIS A 108 4.92 -40.96 41.45
C HIS A 108 4.21 -42.13 40.75
N GLY A 109 3.20 -41.81 39.93
CA GLY A 109 2.40 -42.77 39.18
C GLY A 109 0.89 -42.57 39.30
N GLU A 110 0.41 -41.78 40.27
CA GLU A 110 -1.02 -41.56 40.48
C GLU A 110 -1.57 -40.37 39.67
N ALA A 111 -2.70 -40.58 38.98
CA ALA A 111 -3.39 -39.56 38.20
C ALA A 111 -4.56 -38.96 38.99
N ILE A 112 -4.55 -37.64 39.20
CA ILE A 112 -5.62 -36.92 39.92
C ILE A 112 -6.86 -36.77 39.02
N GLU A 113 -7.71 -37.79 38.97
CA GLU A 113 -9.02 -37.74 38.30
C GLU A 113 -10.10 -37.12 39.23
N HIS A 114 -10.17 -35.78 39.30
CA HIS A 114 -11.16 -35.10 40.14
C HIS A 114 -11.96 -34.02 39.40
N GLY A 115 -13.29 -34.11 39.41
CA GLY A 115 -14.19 -33.20 38.68
C GLY A 115 -14.17 -31.74 39.13
N MET A 116 -13.55 -31.41 40.28
CA MET A 116 -13.24 -30.02 40.64
C MET A 116 -12.05 -29.47 39.84
N VAL A 117 -11.02 -30.29 39.59
CA VAL A 117 -9.81 -29.89 38.85
C VAL A 117 -10.17 -29.55 37.41
N THR A 118 -10.92 -30.41 36.73
CA THR A 118 -11.42 -30.15 35.36
C THR A 118 -12.21 -28.84 35.27
N ARG A 119 -13.09 -28.55 36.23
CA ARG A 119 -13.87 -27.30 36.28
C ARG A 119 -12.99 -26.07 36.56
N SER A 120 -11.95 -26.19 37.38
CA SER A 120 -10.99 -25.11 37.64
C SER A 120 -10.13 -24.79 36.41
N ILE A 121 -9.68 -25.82 35.68
CA ILE A 121 -8.96 -25.67 34.42
C ILE A 121 -9.85 -25.01 33.35
N GLU A 122 -11.12 -25.43 33.24
CA GLU A 122 -12.09 -24.80 32.33
C GLU A 122 -12.33 -23.31 32.68
N LYS A 123 -12.44 -22.96 33.96
CA LYS A 123 -12.53 -21.56 34.40
C LYS A 123 -11.27 -20.76 34.07
N ALA A 124 -10.09 -21.36 34.20
CA ALA A 124 -8.83 -20.74 33.82
C ALA A 124 -8.82 -20.46 32.30
N GLN A 125 -9.09 -21.46 31.45
CA GLN A 125 -9.20 -21.30 29.99
C GLN A 125 -10.19 -20.18 29.61
N ARG A 126 -11.40 -20.17 30.17
CA ARG A 126 -12.38 -19.09 29.92
C ARG A 126 -11.85 -17.69 30.28
N LYS A 127 -11.03 -17.57 31.34
CA LYS A 127 -10.39 -16.30 31.72
C LYS A 127 -9.28 -15.89 30.74
N VAL A 128 -8.52 -16.84 30.19
CA VAL A 128 -7.55 -16.56 29.12
C VAL A 128 -8.25 -16.14 27.83
N GLU A 129 -9.31 -16.87 27.43
CA GLU A 129 -10.13 -16.53 26.27
C GLU A 129 -10.77 -15.15 26.39
N GLY A 130 -11.29 -14.79 27.58
CA GLY A 130 -11.79 -13.44 27.88
C GLY A 130 -10.71 -12.37 27.72
N ARG A 131 -9.54 -12.53 28.36
CA ARG A 131 -8.41 -11.59 28.21
C ARG A 131 -7.98 -11.43 26.74
N ASN A 132 -7.86 -12.53 26.01
CA ASN A 132 -7.47 -12.51 24.60
C ASN A 132 -8.56 -11.90 23.70
N PHE A 133 -9.84 -12.05 24.07
CA PHE A 133 -10.96 -11.37 23.42
C PHE A 133 -10.93 -9.86 23.69
N ASP A 134 -10.71 -9.43 24.93
CA ASP A 134 -10.65 -8.00 25.30
C ASP A 134 -9.50 -7.27 24.57
N ILE A 135 -8.31 -7.89 24.49
CA ILE A 135 -7.18 -7.35 23.71
C ILE A 135 -7.55 -7.23 22.23
N ARG A 136 -8.17 -8.26 21.64
CA ARG A 136 -8.61 -8.21 20.23
C ARG A 136 -9.71 -7.21 19.99
N LYS A 137 -10.63 -7.02 20.94
CA LYS A 137 -11.68 -6.02 20.87
C LYS A 137 -11.09 -4.62 20.86
N GLN A 138 -10.09 -4.35 21.72
CA GLN A 138 -9.37 -3.08 21.70
C GLN A 138 -8.68 -2.85 20.36
N LEU A 139 -7.94 -3.84 19.83
CA LEU A 139 -7.30 -3.72 18.50
C LEU A 139 -8.32 -3.44 17.39
N LEU A 140 -9.43 -4.20 17.36
CA LEU A 140 -10.52 -4.01 16.42
C LEU A 140 -11.15 -2.60 16.51
N GLU A 141 -11.23 -2.01 17.70
CA GLU A 141 -11.74 -0.64 17.87
C GLU A 141 -10.81 0.42 17.23
N TYR A 142 -9.49 0.20 17.15
CA TYR A 142 -8.57 1.05 16.37
C TYR A 142 -8.69 0.78 14.86
N ASP A 143 -8.76 -0.50 14.47
CA ASP A 143 -8.87 -0.92 13.07
C ASP A 143 -10.19 -0.44 12.44
N ASN A 144 -11.28 -0.39 13.20
CA ASN A 144 -12.57 0.14 12.76
C ASN A 144 -12.48 1.61 12.30
N VAL A 145 -11.76 2.47 13.03
CA VAL A 145 -11.60 3.89 12.65
C VAL A 145 -10.88 4.00 11.29
N ALA A 146 -9.82 3.22 11.09
CA ALA A 146 -9.11 3.19 9.81
C ALA A 146 -9.97 2.58 8.69
N ASN A 147 -10.82 1.60 9.00
CA ASN A 147 -11.75 1.00 8.04
C ASN A 147 -12.86 1.98 7.62
N ASP A 148 -13.41 2.75 8.55
CA ASP A 148 -14.45 3.75 8.28
C ASP A 148 -13.92 4.85 7.33
N GLN A 149 -12.74 5.40 7.64
CA GLN A 149 -12.03 6.37 6.78
C GLN A 149 -11.72 5.79 5.41
N ARG A 150 -11.15 4.58 5.36
CA ARG A 150 -10.85 3.87 4.10
C ARG A 150 -12.09 3.67 3.25
N THR A 151 -13.23 3.34 3.86
CA THR A 151 -14.49 3.12 3.15
C THR A 151 -14.99 4.40 2.48
N ILE A 152 -14.86 5.54 3.16
CA ILE A 152 -15.21 6.87 2.61
C ILE A 152 -14.30 7.21 1.43
N ILE A 153 -12.97 7.13 1.62
CA ILE A 153 -11.98 7.45 0.57
C ILE A 153 -12.13 6.52 -0.64
N TYR A 154 -12.34 5.22 -0.42
CA TYR A 154 -12.52 4.27 -1.52
C TYR A 154 -13.84 4.50 -2.27
N ARG A 155 -14.90 4.93 -1.59
CA ARG A 155 -16.14 5.34 -2.24
C ARG A 155 -15.91 6.57 -3.12
N GLN A 156 -15.36 7.65 -2.58
CA GLN A 156 -15.03 8.86 -3.35
C GLN A 156 -14.11 8.56 -4.54
N ARG A 157 -13.06 7.76 -4.33
CA ARG A 157 -12.13 7.32 -5.38
C ARG A 157 -12.85 6.53 -6.48
N ASN A 158 -13.79 5.66 -6.13
CA ASN A 158 -14.56 4.88 -7.09
C ASN A 158 -15.57 5.76 -7.84
N GLU A 159 -16.21 6.72 -7.18
CA GLU A 159 -17.10 7.72 -7.78
C GLU A 159 -16.33 8.58 -8.80
N LEU A 160 -15.16 9.12 -8.42
CA LEU A 160 -14.24 9.84 -9.32
C LEU A 160 -13.78 8.98 -10.50
N MET A 161 -13.46 7.69 -10.29
CA MET A 161 -13.08 6.78 -11.37
C MET A 161 -14.24 6.44 -12.31
N ALA A 162 -15.47 6.38 -11.81
CA ALA A 162 -16.66 6.02 -12.57
C ALA A 162 -17.29 7.19 -13.32
N SER A 163 -17.14 8.43 -12.84
CA SER A 163 -17.66 9.62 -13.52
C SER A 163 -16.83 10.01 -14.73
N ASP A 164 -17.47 10.35 -15.85
CA ASP A 164 -16.79 10.86 -17.04
C ASP A 164 -16.45 12.37 -16.93
N ASP A 165 -17.20 13.10 -16.09
CA ASP A 165 -17.01 14.53 -15.82
C ASP A 165 -17.02 14.76 -14.29
N ILE A 166 -16.15 15.65 -13.80
CA ILE A 166 -16.07 16.06 -12.39
C ILE A 166 -16.14 17.58 -12.21
N SER A 167 -16.58 18.33 -13.23
CA SER A 167 -16.68 19.79 -13.24
C SER A 167 -17.42 20.36 -12.03
N GLU A 168 -18.62 19.84 -11.76
CA GLU A 168 -19.46 20.37 -10.69
C GLU A 168 -18.85 20.12 -9.31
N LEU A 169 -18.19 18.97 -9.11
CA LEU A 169 -17.40 18.71 -7.90
C LEU A 169 -16.23 19.70 -7.78
N LEU A 170 -15.53 20.01 -8.87
CA LEU A 170 -14.44 20.99 -8.86
C LEU A 170 -14.92 22.43 -8.66
N LYS A 171 -16.16 22.76 -9.06
CA LYS A 171 -16.82 24.04 -8.76
C LYS A 171 -17.16 24.15 -7.28
N GLU A 172 -17.84 23.14 -6.72
CA GLU A 172 -18.15 23.06 -5.29
C GLU A 172 -16.86 23.18 -4.44
N MET A 173 -15.83 22.40 -4.78
CA MET A 173 -14.52 22.48 -4.14
C MET A 173 -13.85 23.86 -4.29
N ARG A 174 -14.07 24.58 -5.39
CA ARG A 174 -13.54 25.93 -5.57
C ARG A 174 -14.23 26.94 -4.68
N VAL A 175 -15.56 26.89 -4.57
CA VAL A 175 -16.33 27.73 -3.64
C VAL A 175 -15.81 27.54 -2.22
N GLU A 176 -15.63 26.29 -1.78
CA GLU A 176 -15.12 25.98 -0.43
C GLU A 176 -13.67 26.47 -0.23
N VAL A 177 -12.76 26.21 -1.18
CA VAL A 177 -11.36 26.66 -1.10
C VAL A 177 -11.23 28.18 -1.13
N VAL A 178 -11.99 28.88 -1.97
CA VAL A 178 -11.99 30.35 -2.04
C VAL A 178 -12.55 30.95 -0.75
N ALA A 179 -13.67 30.42 -0.23
CA ALA A 179 -14.23 30.87 1.04
C ALA A 179 -13.22 30.73 2.18
N GLN A 180 -12.55 29.57 2.31
CA GLN A 180 -11.53 29.36 3.33
C GLN A 180 -10.31 30.28 3.15
N VAL A 181 -9.81 30.48 1.92
CA VAL A 181 -8.68 31.38 1.65
C VAL A 181 -9.03 32.84 1.96
N VAL A 182 -10.29 33.26 1.75
CA VAL A 182 -10.75 34.58 2.20
C VAL A 182 -10.85 34.64 3.73
N ASP A 183 -11.45 33.63 4.38
CA ASP A 183 -11.60 33.56 5.85
C ASP A 183 -10.27 33.62 6.61
N ASP A 184 -9.20 33.07 6.01
CA ASP A 184 -7.84 33.08 6.56
C ASP A 184 -7.25 34.52 6.71
N TYR A 185 -7.78 35.54 5.98
CA TYR A 185 -7.32 36.94 5.99
C TYR A 185 -8.41 37.99 6.28
N ILE A 186 -9.68 37.63 6.05
CA ILE A 186 -10.88 38.44 6.27
C ILE A 186 -11.81 37.59 7.15
N PRO A 187 -11.70 37.66 8.49
CA PRO A 187 -12.45 36.76 9.36
C PRO A 187 -13.97 36.96 9.24
N PRO A 188 -14.78 35.89 9.35
CA PRO A 188 -16.23 36.01 9.27
C PRO A 188 -16.83 37.03 10.23
N GLN A 189 -17.69 37.91 9.72
CA GLN A 189 -18.37 38.98 10.48
C GLN A 189 -17.40 40.02 11.09
N SER A 190 -16.20 40.19 10.53
CA SER A 190 -15.23 41.20 10.93
C SER A 190 -15.56 42.61 10.39
N VAL A 191 -14.89 43.62 10.94
CA VAL A 191 -14.92 45.00 10.43
C VAL A 191 -13.76 45.26 9.47
N PRO A 192 -13.89 46.17 8.47
CA PRO A 192 -12.85 46.40 7.46
C PRO A 192 -11.45 46.72 8.01
N GLU A 193 -11.34 47.31 9.19
CA GLU A 193 -10.05 47.60 9.84
C GLU A 193 -9.30 46.34 10.32
N GLN A 194 -9.93 45.16 10.26
CA GLN A 194 -9.33 43.86 10.60
C GLN A 194 -8.88 43.07 9.38
N TRP A 195 -9.13 43.55 8.16
CA TRP A 195 -8.90 42.81 6.92
C TRP A 195 -7.45 42.95 6.45
N ASP A 196 -6.75 41.81 6.25
CA ASP A 196 -5.43 41.80 5.63
C ASP A 196 -5.55 41.61 4.10
N VAL A 197 -6.03 42.67 3.43
CA VAL A 197 -6.23 42.68 1.96
C VAL A 197 -4.92 42.42 1.21
N ALA A 198 -3.80 42.97 1.69
CA ALA A 198 -2.48 42.78 1.07
C ALA A 198 -1.98 41.33 1.20
N GLY A 199 -2.21 40.69 2.36
CA GLY A 199 -1.97 39.26 2.55
C GLY A 199 -2.85 38.39 1.65
N LEU A 200 -4.14 38.75 1.51
CA LEU A 200 -5.09 38.05 0.65
C LEU A 200 -4.69 38.11 -0.83
N GLU A 201 -4.28 39.28 -1.35
CA GLU A 201 -3.83 39.43 -2.73
C GLU A 201 -2.60 38.56 -3.07
N GLU A 202 -1.59 38.51 -2.19
CA GLU A 202 -0.40 37.66 -2.40
C GLU A 202 -0.72 36.16 -2.18
N SER A 203 -1.68 35.83 -1.31
CA SER A 203 -2.19 34.47 -1.12
C SER A 203 -2.90 33.97 -2.37
N ILE A 204 -3.82 34.76 -2.93
CA ILE A 204 -4.54 34.45 -4.19
C ILE A 204 -3.55 34.24 -5.35
N LYS A 205 -2.49 35.04 -5.40
CA LYS A 205 -1.41 34.89 -6.37
C LYS A 205 -0.58 33.62 -6.16
N THR A 206 -0.42 33.17 -4.93
CA THR A 206 0.34 31.96 -4.57
C THR A 206 -0.49 30.66 -4.71
N GLU A 207 -1.80 30.71 -4.47
CA GLU A 207 -2.71 29.55 -4.55
C GLU A 207 -3.33 29.40 -5.94
N PHE A 208 -3.73 30.50 -6.59
CA PHE A 208 -4.46 30.47 -7.85
C PHE A 208 -3.65 30.98 -9.07
N ASN A 209 -2.44 31.52 -8.88
CA ASN A 209 -1.60 32.09 -9.96
C ASN A 209 -2.35 33.16 -10.80
N THR A 210 -3.25 33.92 -10.15
CA THR A 210 -3.87 35.13 -10.70
C THR A 210 -3.51 36.37 -9.87
N SER A 211 -3.81 37.57 -10.34
CA SER A 211 -3.54 38.81 -9.60
C SER A 211 -4.77 39.70 -9.68
N GLN A 212 -5.50 39.78 -8.56
CA GLN A 212 -6.76 40.48 -8.43
C GLN A 212 -6.55 41.74 -7.58
N PRO A 213 -6.97 42.93 -8.03
CA PRO A 213 -6.78 44.18 -7.29
C PRO A 213 -7.92 44.38 -6.27
N ILE A 214 -7.96 43.53 -5.24
CA ILE A 214 -9.03 43.52 -4.24
C ILE A 214 -9.10 44.86 -3.49
N GLN A 215 -7.96 45.48 -3.19
CA GLN A 215 -7.97 46.81 -2.57
C GLN A 215 -8.69 47.84 -3.45
N GLN A 216 -8.56 47.76 -4.78
CA GLN A 216 -9.25 48.68 -5.68
C GLN A 216 -10.75 48.44 -5.70
N TRP A 217 -11.20 47.18 -5.63
CA TRP A 217 -12.63 46.87 -5.55
C TRP A 217 -13.28 47.40 -4.26
N LEU A 218 -12.55 47.32 -3.14
CA LEU A 218 -12.99 47.85 -1.84
C LEU A 218 -12.94 49.38 -1.77
N ASP A 219 -11.98 50.01 -2.47
CA ASP A 219 -11.92 51.47 -2.60
C ASP A 219 -13.00 52.02 -3.56
N GLU A 220 -13.54 51.20 -4.48
CA GLU A 220 -14.56 51.57 -5.47
C GLU A 220 -16.01 51.31 -5.01
N ASP A 221 -16.28 50.31 -4.16
CA ASP A 221 -17.61 50.02 -3.62
C ASP A 221 -17.61 49.78 -2.09
N ASP A 222 -18.02 50.80 -1.34
CA ASP A 222 -18.25 50.77 0.12
C ASP A 222 -19.26 49.68 0.57
N HIS A 223 -20.00 49.05 -0.35
CA HIS A 223 -20.98 47.99 -0.04
C HIS A 223 -20.46 46.58 -0.35
N LEU A 224 -19.21 46.42 -0.82
CA LEU A 224 -18.62 45.11 -1.13
C LEU A 224 -18.28 44.34 0.16
N TYR A 225 -19.28 43.70 0.74
CA TYR A 225 -19.14 42.90 1.95
C TYR A 225 -18.51 41.52 1.68
N GLU A 226 -18.03 40.88 2.75
CA GLU A 226 -17.37 39.55 2.78
C GLU A 226 -17.98 38.50 1.82
N ASP A 227 -19.29 38.25 1.90
CA ASP A 227 -19.98 37.26 1.06
C ASP A 227 -19.96 37.63 -0.43
N GLN A 228 -20.04 38.93 -0.75
CA GLN A 228 -20.00 39.43 -2.13
C GLN A 228 -18.59 39.36 -2.70
N LEU A 229 -17.57 39.68 -1.89
CA LEU A 229 -16.17 39.52 -2.26
C LEU A 229 -15.84 38.03 -2.55
N LYS A 230 -16.31 37.11 -1.69
CA LYS A 230 -16.19 35.66 -1.91
C LYS A 230 -16.85 35.22 -3.23
N ALA A 231 -18.07 35.68 -3.50
CA ALA A 231 -18.78 35.37 -4.74
C ALA A 231 -18.05 35.93 -5.98
N GLN A 232 -17.70 37.22 -5.98
CA GLN A 232 -16.98 37.87 -7.07
C GLN A 232 -15.63 37.21 -7.38
N LEU A 233 -14.85 36.88 -6.35
CA LEU A 233 -13.58 36.18 -6.51
C LEU A 233 -13.78 34.76 -7.07
N THR A 234 -14.82 34.06 -6.62
CA THR A 234 -15.17 32.73 -7.14
C THR A 234 -15.57 32.79 -8.61
N ASP A 235 -16.41 33.74 -9.00
CA ASP A 235 -16.88 33.93 -10.38
C ASP A 235 -15.70 34.26 -11.33
N ILE A 236 -14.77 35.11 -10.89
CA ILE A 236 -13.56 35.44 -11.66
C ILE A 236 -12.67 34.20 -11.83
N LEU A 237 -12.46 33.42 -10.76
CA LEU A 237 -11.67 32.19 -10.81
C LEU A 237 -12.38 31.08 -11.60
N GLU A 238 -13.71 31.07 -11.68
CA GLU A 238 -14.47 30.19 -12.58
C GLU A 238 -14.28 30.59 -14.03
N GLN A 239 -14.46 31.88 -14.37
CA GLN A 239 -14.30 32.35 -15.74
C GLN A 239 -12.85 32.17 -16.25
N GLU A 240 -11.83 32.42 -15.41
CA GLU A 240 -10.44 32.13 -15.75
C GLU A 240 -10.19 30.65 -16.02
N TYR A 241 -10.88 29.76 -15.31
CA TYR A 241 -10.75 28.32 -15.48
C TYR A 241 -11.51 27.80 -16.71
N GLU A 242 -12.74 28.26 -16.96
CA GLU A 242 -13.49 27.93 -18.16
C GLU A 242 -12.73 28.35 -19.41
N ASN A 243 -12.13 29.55 -19.42
CA ASN A 243 -11.25 30.02 -20.50
C ASN A 243 -10.03 29.10 -20.72
N LYS A 244 -9.46 28.51 -19.65
CA LYS A 244 -8.39 27.49 -19.75
C LYS A 244 -8.94 26.16 -20.27
N ALA A 245 -10.12 25.73 -19.81
CA ALA A 245 -10.75 24.49 -20.22
C ALA A 245 -11.11 24.49 -21.71
N GLU A 246 -11.70 25.58 -22.23
CA GLU A 246 -12.00 25.75 -23.65
C GLU A 246 -10.74 25.66 -24.52
N ALA A 247 -9.64 26.27 -24.08
CA ALA A 247 -8.36 26.25 -24.82
C ALA A 247 -7.67 24.87 -24.85
N VAL A 248 -8.04 23.94 -23.95
CA VAL A 248 -7.55 22.53 -23.94
C VAL A 248 -8.54 21.58 -24.63
N GLY A 249 -9.84 21.86 -24.56
CA GLY A 249 -10.91 20.99 -25.03
C GLY A 249 -11.07 19.71 -24.19
N GLU A 250 -11.55 18.64 -24.83
CA GLU A 250 -11.92 17.37 -24.17
C GLU A 250 -10.82 16.76 -23.28
N ASN A 251 -9.54 17.02 -23.56
CA ASN A 251 -8.42 16.55 -22.75
C ASN A 251 -8.43 17.12 -21.31
N MET A 252 -9.12 18.24 -21.05
CA MET A 252 -9.19 18.84 -19.73
C MET A 252 -9.91 17.93 -18.73
N ARG A 253 -11.04 17.30 -19.12
CA ARG A 253 -11.80 16.40 -18.23
C ARG A 253 -11.00 15.17 -17.80
N LEU A 254 -10.22 14.61 -18.73
CA LEU A 254 -9.31 13.51 -18.42
C LEU A 254 -8.19 13.95 -17.46
N PHE A 255 -7.64 15.15 -17.68
CA PHE A 255 -6.58 15.72 -16.86
C PHE A 255 -7.05 16.05 -15.44
N GLU A 256 -8.20 16.72 -15.29
CA GLU A 256 -8.91 16.98 -14.02
C GLU A 256 -9.03 15.72 -13.18
N LYS A 257 -9.62 14.67 -13.78
CA LYS A 257 -9.85 13.37 -13.15
C LYS A 257 -8.54 12.69 -12.77
N GLN A 258 -7.54 12.70 -13.65
CA GLN A 258 -6.24 12.07 -13.39
C GLN A 258 -5.48 12.76 -12.25
N ILE A 259 -5.44 14.09 -12.24
CA ILE A 259 -4.76 14.88 -11.20
C ILE A 259 -5.45 14.72 -9.85
N THR A 260 -6.78 14.86 -9.80
CA THR A 260 -7.56 14.71 -8.55
C THR A 260 -7.37 13.31 -7.95
N LEU A 261 -7.40 12.25 -8.77
CA LEU A 261 -7.11 10.89 -8.32
C LEU A 261 -5.66 10.72 -7.85
N GLN A 262 -4.68 11.35 -8.51
CA GLN A 262 -3.27 11.28 -8.13
C GLN A 262 -3.01 11.99 -6.79
N ILE A 263 -3.63 13.15 -6.55
CA ILE A 263 -3.56 13.90 -5.29
C ILE A 263 -4.20 13.08 -4.16
N LEU A 264 -5.42 12.56 -4.38
CA LEU A 264 -6.11 11.68 -3.43
C LEU A 264 -5.26 10.45 -3.04
N ASP A 265 -4.68 9.77 -4.04
CA ASP A 265 -3.81 8.61 -3.81
C ASP A 265 -2.46 8.98 -3.18
N GLY A 266 -2.02 10.23 -3.27
CA GLY A 266 -0.85 10.76 -2.56
C GLY A 266 -1.16 10.98 -1.09
N LEU A 267 -2.07 11.92 -0.82
CA LEU A 267 -2.45 12.35 0.53
C LEU A 267 -2.98 11.18 1.38
N TRP A 268 -3.72 10.23 0.79
CA TRP A 268 -4.17 9.04 1.51
C TRP A 268 -3.02 8.13 1.97
N LYS A 269 -1.91 8.03 1.23
CA LYS A 269 -0.73 7.28 1.68
C LYS A 269 -0.04 7.96 2.86
N ASP A 270 0.05 9.28 2.81
CA ASP A 270 0.68 10.07 3.87
C ASP A 270 -0.17 10.05 5.14
N HIS A 271 -1.50 10.16 5.01
CA HIS A 271 -2.45 9.93 6.12
C HIS A 271 -2.31 8.54 6.73
N LEU A 272 -2.18 7.47 5.91
CA LEU A 272 -1.95 6.11 6.42
C LEU A 272 -0.64 5.98 7.22
N ALA A 273 0.42 6.68 6.82
CA ALA A 273 1.68 6.72 7.56
C ALA A 273 1.52 7.46 8.90
N THR A 274 0.91 8.66 8.88
CA THR A 274 0.60 9.45 10.07
C THR A 274 -0.29 8.69 11.05
N MET A 275 -1.27 7.93 10.55
CA MET A 275 -2.16 7.09 11.36
C MET A 275 -1.45 5.94 12.07
N ASP A 276 -0.45 5.30 11.45
CA ASP A 276 0.34 4.27 12.16
C ASP A 276 1.25 4.91 13.23
N HIS A 277 1.87 6.06 12.95
CA HIS A 277 2.62 6.83 13.95
C HIS A 277 1.73 7.25 15.14
N LEU A 278 0.53 7.75 14.87
CA LEU A 278 -0.48 8.07 15.89
C LEU A 278 -0.82 6.83 16.73
N ARG A 279 -1.08 5.68 16.08
CA ARG A 279 -1.41 4.42 16.78
C ARG A 279 -0.27 3.93 17.67
N GLN A 280 0.99 4.10 17.27
CA GLN A 280 2.15 3.77 18.09
C GLN A 280 2.28 4.72 19.30
N GLY A 281 2.09 6.03 19.10
CA GLY A 281 2.27 7.05 20.13
C GLY A 281 1.12 7.17 21.15
N ILE A 282 -0.12 6.85 20.77
CA ILE A 282 -1.31 7.22 21.56
C ILE A 282 -1.34 6.62 22.97
N PHE A 283 -0.69 5.46 23.19
CA PHE A 283 -0.62 4.83 24.51
C PHE A 283 0.05 5.74 25.56
N LEU A 284 0.92 6.67 25.14
CA LEU A 284 1.52 7.66 26.04
C LEU A 284 0.47 8.61 26.68
N ARG A 285 -0.68 8.83 26.04
CA ARG A 285 -1.78 9.63 26.62
C ARG A 285 -2.37 8.99 27.88
N SER A 286 -2.23 7.67 28.07
CA SER A 286 -2.73 6.95 29.26
C SER A 286 -2.04 7.36 30.56
N TYR A 287 -0.78 7.77 30.50
CA TYR A 287 -0.04 8.28 31.67
C TYR A 287 -0.65 9.58 32.22
N GLY A 288 -1.33 10.36 31.39
CA GLY A 288 -2.09 11.55 31.80
C GLY A 288 -3.53 11.26 32.25
N GLY A 289 -3.89 9.99 32.49
CA GLY A 289 -5.26 9.60 32.90
C GLY A 289 -6.31 9.69 31.79
N LYS A 290 -5.94 10.05 30.56
CA LYS A 290 -6.83 10.10 29.40
C LYS A 290 -7.03 8.71 28.79
N ASN A 291 -8.20 8.46 28.20
CA ASN A 291 -8.49 7.21 27.50
C ASN A 291 -7.86 7.20 26.08
N PRO A 292 -6.84 6.37 25.79
CA PRO A 292 -6.13 6.42 24.51
C PRO A 292 -7.03 6.17 23.30
N ARG A 293 -8.07 5.34 23.44
CA ARG A 293 -9.00 5.04 22.35
C ARG A 293 -9.84 6.25 21.95
N GLN A 294 -10.25 7.07 22.92
CA GLN A 294 -11.02 8.29 22.65
C GLN A 294 -10.14 9.39 22.07
N GLU A 295 -8.94 9.58 22.60
CA GLU A 295 -7.97 10.52 22.02
C GLU A 295 -7.56 10.09 20.60
N TYR A 296 -7.31 8.78 20.35
CA TYR A 296 -7.06 8.25 19.00
C TYR A 296 -8.20 8.59 18.04
N LYS A 297 -9.45 8.30 18.40
CA LYS A 297 -10.59 8.57 17.52
C LYS A 297 -10.74 10.07 17.23
N ARG A 298 -10.45 10.95 18.20
CA ARG A 298 -10.51 12.41 18.01
C ARG A 298 -9.37 12.90 17.11
N GLU A 299 -8.13 12.52 17.41
CA GLU A 299 -6.94 12.93 16.64
C GLU A 299 -7.01 12.36 15.21
N ALA A 300 -7.40 11.10 15.04
CA ALA A 300 -7.63 10.47 13.73
C ALA A 300 -8.74 11.14 12.91
N PHE A 301 -9.81 11.62 13.56
CA PHE A 301 -10.88 12.34 12.87
C PHE A 301 -10.40 13.73 12.41
N ALA A 302 -9.69 14.46 13.26
CA ALA A 302 -9.11 15.77 12.90
C ALA A 302 -8.16 15.66 11.70
N LEU A 303 -7.21 14.71 11.73
CA LEU A 303 -6.31 14.42 10.60
C LEU A 303 -7.06 14.03 9.33
N PHE A 304 -8.23 13.38 9.45
CA PHE A 304 -9.05 12.99 8.30
C PHE A 304 -9.86 14.15 7.71
N THR A 305 -10.27 15.13 8.53
CA THR A 305 -10.82 16.39 8.03
C THR A 305 -9.72 17.19 7.31
N GLU A 306 -8.55 17.35 7.94
CA GLU A 306 -7.38 18.01 7.36
C GLU A 306 -6.95 17.38 6.02
N LEU A 307 -6.98 16.05 5.89
CA LEU A 307 -6.78 15.32 4.63
C LEU A 307 -7.76 15.75 3.53
N LEU A 308 -9.04 15.94 3.85
CA LEU A 308 -10.07 16.31 2.89
C LEU A 308 -9.94 17.78 2.48
N ASP A 309 -9.70 18.68 3.44
CA ASP A 309 -9.44 20.10 3.17
C ASP A 309 -8.17 20.27 2.30
N HIS A 310 -7.11 19.53 2.60
CA HIS A 310 -5.86 19.57 1.85
C HIS A 310 -6.01 18.99 0.43
N LEU A 311 -6.79 17.91 0.27
CA LEU A 311 -7.18 17.40 -1.06
C LEU A 311 -7.85 18.47 -1.91
N GLN A 312 -8.78 19.25 -1.32
CA GLN A 312 -9.45 20.30 -2.06
C GLN A 312 -8.50 21.42 -2.45
N ARG A 313 -7.74 21.96 -1.49
CA ARG A 313 -6.78 23.05 -1.72
C ARG A 313 -5.74 22.66 -2.78
N GLU A 314 -5.13 21.46 -2.69
CA GLU A 314 -4.15 21.00 -3.69
C GLU A 314 -4.76 20.78 -5.07
N ALA A 315 -5.96 20.22 -5.17
CA ALA A 315 -6.62 20.02 -6.46
C ALA A 315 -6.88 21.35 -7.17
N ILE A 316 -7.48 22.33 -6.48
CA ILE A 316 -7.76 23.66 -7.05
C ILE A 316 -6.46 24.43 -7.32
N LYS A 317 -5.44 24.32 -6.46
CA LYS A 317 -4.13 24.95 -6.65
C LYS A 317 -3.44 24.44 -7.92
N VAL A 318 -3.33 23.12 -8.08
CA VAL A 318 -2.69 22.50 -9.25
C VAL A 318 -3.44 22.87 -10.53
N LEU A 319 -4.77 22.78 -10.53
CA LEU A 319 -5.61 23.14 -11.69
C LEU A 319 -5.46 24.62 -12.07
N SER A 320 -5.43 25.53 -11.08
CA SER A 320 -5.24 26.96 -11.31
C SER A 320 -3.86 27.30 -11.91
N HIS A 321 -2.82 26.58 -11.49
CA HIS A 321 -1.43 26.74 -11.92
C HIS A 321 -1.10 26.12 -13.29
N VAL A 322 -1.99 25.32 -13.88
CA VAL A 322 -1.73 24.64 -15.15
C VAL A 322 -1.61 25.65 -16.29
N LYS A 323 -0.39 25.76 -16.83
CA LYS A 323 -0.09 26.61 -17.99
C LYS A 323 -0.20 25.78 -19.25
N ILE A 324 -1.21 26.10 -20.06
CA ILE A 324 -1.39 25.55 -21.39
C ILE A 324 -0.22 26.03 -22.25
N ARG A 325 0.63 25.10 -22.68
CA ARG A 325 1.54 25.38 -23.79
C ARG A 325 0.71 25.42 -25.07
N GLN A 326 0.25 26.61 -25.44
CA GLN A 326 0.03 26.90 -26.85
C GLN A 326 1.38 26.65 -27.54
N GLU A 327 1.42 25.81 -28.58
CA GLU A 327 2.60 25.72 -29.45
C GLU A 327 2.78 27.10 -30.08
N ASP A 328 3.81 27.84 -29.65
CA ASP A 328 4.14 29.13 -30.24
C ASP A 328 4.33 28.91 -31.75
N PRO A 329 3.72 29.72 -32.64
CA PRO A 329 4.01 29.61 -34.07
C PRO A 329 5.50 29.63 -34.40
N ALA A 330 6.35 30.27 -33.57
CA ALA A 330 7.81 30.19 -33.66
C ALA A 330 8.33 28.75 -33.42
N ASP A 331 7.90 28.06 -32.36
CA ASP A 331 8.27 26.67 -32.06
C ASP A 331 7.75 25.71 -33.14
N ALA A 332 6.53 25.93 -33.66
CA ALA A 332 5.98 25.15 -34.76
C ALA A 332 6.75 25.36 -36.08
N ILE A 333 7.20 26.59 -36.35
CA ILE A 333 8.07 26.92 -37.50
C ILE A 333 9.48 26.35 -37.32
N GLU A 334 10.05 26.40 -36.11
CA GLU A 334 11.37 25.86 -35.83
C GLU A 334 11.38 24.33 -35.88
N ARG A 335 10.33 23.68 -35.38
CA ARG A 335 10.10 22.24 -35.53
C ARG A 335 9.96 21.85 -37.01
N LYS A 336 9.16 22.57 -37.81
CA LYS A 336 9.09 22.37 -39.26
C LYS A 336 10.45 22.56 -39.94
N ARG A 337 11.20 23.62 -39.61
CA ARG A 337 12.58 23.83 -40.10
C ARG A 337 13.51 22.69 -39.72
N ARG A 338 13.38 22.12 -38.52
CA ARG A 338 14.20 21.01 -38.02
C ARG A 338 13.85 19.69 -38.71
N GLU A 339 12.56 19.45 -38.96
CA GLU A 339 12.05 18.31 -39.75
C GLU A 339 12.45 18.43 -41.24
N GLU A 340 12.40 19.63 -41.83
CA GLU A 340 12.92 19.91 -43.18
C GLU A 340 14.43 19.76 -43.28
N ALA A 341 15.18 20.24 -42.28
CA ALA A 341 16.64 20.07 -42.21
C ALA A 341 17.01 18.59 -42.07
N ALA A 342 16.26 17.82 -41.28
CA ALA A 342 16.43 16.36 -41.17
C ALA A 342 16.11 15.65 -42.50
N ARG A 343 15.01 16.01 -43.18
CA ARG A 343 14.67 15.50 -44.53
C ARG A 343 15.74 15.82 -45.56
N LYS A 344 16.22 17.07 -45.61
CA LYS A 344 17.35 17.46 -46.48
C LYS A 344 18.60 16.64 -46.17
N LYS A 345 18.93 16.44 -44.89
CA LYS A 345 20.10 15.65 -44.48
C LYS A 345 19.99 14.17 -44.87
N MET A 346 18.80 13.57 -44.81
CA MET A 346 18.56 12.22 -45.34
C MET A 346 18.66 12.17 -46.87
N ASN A 347 18.14 13.16 -47.59
CA ASN A 347 18.29 13.23 -49.05
C ASN A 347 19.76 13.37 -49.48
N PHE A 348 20.57 14.18 -48.78
CA PHE A 348 22.01 14.29 -49.07
C PHE A 348 22.73 12.95 -48.84
N GLN A 349 22.42 12.21 -47.76
CA GLN A 349 22.97 10.87 -47.55
C GLN A 349 22.56 9.89 -48.66
N HIS A 350 21.31 9.96 -49.15
CA HIS A 350 20.86 9.13 -50.25
C HIS A 350 21.58 9.44 -51.57
N GLN A 351 21.94 10.72 -51.78
CA GLN A 351 22.66 11.19 -52.96
C GLN A 351 24.15 10.83 -52.92
N GLU A 352 24.80 10.89 -51.75
CA GLU A 352 26.18 10.41 -51.55
C GLU A 352 26.30 8.89 -51.76
N VAL A 353 25.33 8.10 -51.28
CA VAL A 353 25.34 6.63 -51.48
C VAL A 353 25.18 6.25 -52.96
N SER A 354 24.35 6.96 -53.73
CA SER A 354 24.25 6.75 -55.19
C SER A 354 25.48 7.25 -55.97
N ALA A 355 26.23 8.22 -55.45
CA ALA A 355 27.48 8.68 -56.07
C ALA A 355 28.69 7.76 -55.75
N LEU A 356 28.58 6.94 -54.70
CA LEU A 356 29.64 6.02 -54.24
C LEU A 356 29.42 4.56 -54.68
N SER A 357 28.31 4.23 -55.34
CA SER A 357 28.01 2.87 -55.84
C SER A 357 28.52 2.57 -57.26
N ASP A 358 28.81 3.60 -58.07
CA ASP A 358 29.38 3.46 -59.42
C ASP A 358 30.90 3.75 -59.40
N GLY A 359 31.71 2.85 -58.81
CA GLY A 359 33.14 3.15 -58.67
C GLY A 359 34.06 2.18 -57.90
N ALA A 360 33.83 0.87 -57.96
CA ALA A 360 34.90 -0.12 -57.76
C ALA A 360 35.20 -0.73 -59.15
N GLU A 361 36.45 -0.91 -59.59
CA GLU A 361 37.57 -1.53 -58.87
C GLU A 361 38.96 -0.86 -59.04
N ALA A 362 39.88 -1.27 -58.15
CA ALA A 362 41.35 -1.28 -58.25
C ALA A 362 42.15 0.05 -58.17
N GLY A 363 43.05 0.18 -57.17
CA GLY A 363 44.10 1.23 -57.20
C GLY A 363 44.82 1.60 -55.89
N ALA A 364 45.55 0.66 -55.30
CA ALA A 364 46.60 0.77 -54.26
C ALA A 364 47.13 2.14 -53.71
N ALA A 365 47.38 2.12 -52.38
CA ALA A 365 48.60 2.62 -51.68
C ALA A 365 48.84 4.12 -51.37
N ALA A 366 48.67 4.46 -50.09
CA ALA A 366 49.64 5.06 -49.15
C ALA A 366 50.47 6.33 -49.52
N ALA A 367 50.40 7.37 -48.66
CA ALA A 367 51.40 7.65 -47.59
C ALA A 367 51.47 9.14 -47.15
N GLN A 368 51.49 9.39 -45.83
CA GLN A 368 52.16 10.51 -45.09
C GLN A 368 51.83 11.99 -45.45
N GLY A 369 51.82 12.98 -44.54
CA GLY A 369 51.97 13.01 -43.08
C GLY A 369 52.52 14.38 -42.57
N GLN A 370 52.04 14.89 -41.43
CA GLN A 370 52.53 16.10 -40.69
C GLN A 370 52.32 17.47 -41.40
N GLY A 371 52.29 18.67 -40.80
CA GLY A 371 52.32 19.21 -39.41
C GLY A 371 52.78 20.70 -39.42
N ALA A 372 52.55 21.61 -38.45
CA ALA A 372 51.67 21.69 -37.27
C ALA A 372 51.67 23.14 -36.66
N GLY A 373 50.59 23.57 -35.96
CA GLY A 373 50.46 24.88 -35.26
C GLY A 373 49.75 25.99 -36.07
N GLN A 374 49.22 27.10 -35.53
CA GLN A 374 48.95 27.66 -34.17
C GLN A 374 48.03 28.90 -34.35
N GLN A 375 47.39 29.61 -33.40
CA GLN A 375 47.23 29.59 -31.92
C GLN A 375 45.88 30.30 -31.53
N GLY A 376 45.49 30.34 -30.24
CA GLY A 376 44.55 31.37 -29.69
C GLY A 376 43.14 30.90 -29.22
N ASN A 377 42.79 31.23 -27.97
CA ASN A 377 41.50 31.00 -27.26
C ASN A 377 41.15 32.33 -26.52
N PRO A 378 40.03 32.55 -25.77
CA PRO A 378 38.87 31.67 -25.48
C PRO A 378 37.47 32.34 -25.57
N GLN A 379 36.39 31.54 -25.50
CA GLN A 379 35.34 31.63 -24.44
C GLN A 379 34.27 30.49 -24.59
N GLN A 380 33.93 29.84 -23.47
CA GLN A 380 32.63 29.18 -23.14
C GLN A 380 31.85 28.36 -24.21
N GLN A 381 31.85 27.02 -24.06
CA GLN A 381 30.71 26.24 -23.50
C GLN A 381 31.02 24.74 -23.51
N SER A 382 30.88 24.07 -22.36
CA SER A 382 31.22 22.66 -22.17
C SER A 382 30.13 21.72 -22.71
N LYS A 383 30.30 21.23 -23.94
CA LYS A 383 29.58 20.03 -24.41
C LYS A 383 30.14 18.80 -23.69
N GLN A 384 29.28 18.08 -22.97
CA GLN A 384 29.65 16.80 -22.35
C GLN A 384 29.98 15.78 -23.44
N SER A 385 31.20 15.24 -23.43
CA SER A 385 31.60 14.12 -24.28
C SER A 385 31.12 12.79 -23.68
N PRO A 386 30.70 11.81 -24.49
CA PRO A 386 30.29 10.50 -24.00
C PRO A 386 31.48 9.76 -23.36
N PHE A 387 31.25 9.17 -22.20
CA PHE A 387 32.25 8.44 -21.42
C PHE A 387 32.73 7.17 -22.16
N VAL A 388 33.98 7.19 -22.63
CA VAL A 388 34.67 6.00 -23.14
C VAL A 388 35.20 5.21 -21.95
N ARG A 389 34.89 3.90 -21.88
CA ARG A 389 35.42 3.01 -20.84
C ARG A 389 36.79 2.48 -21.24
N ASP A 390 37.76 2.60 -20.34
CA ASP A 390 39.11 2.01 -20.50
C ASP A 390 39.13 0.47 -20.50
N VAL A 391 38.01 -0.18 -20.19
CA VAL A 391 37.91 -1.64 -20.01
C VAL A 391 36.78 -2.22 -20.88
N PRO A 392 37.02 -3.31 -21.63
CA PRO A 392 35.98 -3.99 -22.40
C PRO A 392 34.75 -4.37 -21.55
N LYS A 393 33.57 -4.38 -22.18
CA LYS A 393 32.30 -4.76 -21.52
C LYS A 393 32.27 -6.28 -21.26
N VAL A 394 32.85 -6.70 -20.14
CA VAL A 394 32.89 -8.12 -19.73
C VAL A 394 31.48 -8.65 -19.45
N GLY A 395 31.11 -9.73 -20.12
CA GLY A 395 29.83 -10.42 -19.94
C GLY A 395 29.79 -11.26 -18.64
N ARG A 396 28.58 -11.51 -18.13
CA ARG A 396 28.36 -12.20 -16.84
C ARG A 396 28.97 -13.61 -16.78
N ASN A 397 29.18 -14.27 -17.92
CA ASN A 397 29.75 -15.61 -18.03
C ASN A 397 31.21 -15.64 -18.52
N ASP A 398 31.80 -14.49 -18.85
CA ASP A 398 33.15 -14.39 -19.43
C ASP A 398 34.23 -14.58 -18.37
N PRO A 399 35.48 -14.95 -18.74
CA PRO A 399 36.60 -14.98 -17.80
C PRO A 399 36.81 -13.61 -17.13
N CYS A 400 36.97 -13.61 -15.82
CA CYS A 400 37.09 -12.39 -15.04
C CYS A 400 38.44 -11.69 -15.30
N PRO A 401 38.49 -10.37 -15.57
CA PRO A 401 39.70 -9.67 -16.00
C PRO A 401 40.82 -9.58 -14.95
N CYS A 402 40.57 -10.03 -13.72
CA CYS A 402 41.57 -10.14 -12.66
C CYS A 402 42.52 -11.36 -12.79
N GLY A 403 42.46 -12.11 -13.90
CA GLY A 403 43.32 -13.28 -14.14
C GLY A 403 42.99 -14.52 -13.31
N SER A 404 41.93 -14.51 -12.50
CA SER A 404 41.59 -15.60 -11.55
C SER A 404 41.09 -16.92 -12.18
N GLY A 405 41.00 -17.01 -13.51
CA GLY A 405 40.46 -18.18 -14.23
C GLY A 405 38.95 -18.43 -14.06
N LYS A 406 38.26 -17.68 -13.19
CA LYS A 406 36.83 -17.86 -12.87
C LYS A 406 35.94 -16.98 -13.78
N LYS A 407 34.70 -17.42 -14.01
CA LYS A 407 33.68 -16.61 -14.71
C LYS A 407 33.30 -15.38 -13.88
N TYR A 408 33.04 -14.24 -14.51
CA TYR A 408 32.80 -12.95 -13.85
C TYR A 408 31.78 -13.03 -12.71
N LYS A 409 30.62 -13.68 -12.92
CA LYS A 409 29.56 -13.89 -11.90
C LYS A 409 29.97 -14.68 -10.65
N GLN A 410 31.11 -15.39 -10.67
CA GLN A 410 31.65 -16.14 -9.53
C GLN A 410 32.88 -15.44 -8.91
N CYS A 411 33.21 -14.25 -9.38
CA CYS A 411 34.31 -13.41 -8.90
C CYS A 411 33.77 -11.98 -8.69
N HIS A 412 34.28 -10.97 -9.39
CA HIS A 412 33.89 -9.56 -9.21
C HIS A 412 32.42 -9.24 -9.54
N GLY A 413 31.72 -10.11 -10.27
CA GLY A 413 30.28 -10.04 -10.52
C GLY A 413 29.42 -10.86 -9.56
N LYS A 414 29.97 -11.34 -8.44
CA LYS A 414 29.22 -12.07 -7.41
C LYS A 414 28.51 -11.05 -6.51
N ILE A 415 27.20 -10.95 -6.66
CA ILE A 415 26.31 -10.26 -5.71
C ILE A 415 26.17 -11.17 -4.48
N ALA A 416 26.17 -10.57 -3.29
CA ALA A 416 26.04 -11.26 -2.00
C ALA A 416 24.62 -11.82 -1.79
#